data_AF-A0A4R0K025-F1
#
_entry.id   AF-A0A4R0K025-F1
#
_cell.length_a   1.000
_cell.length_b   1.000
_cell.length_c   1.000
_cell.angle_alpha   90.00
_cell.angle_beta   90.00
_cell.angle_gamma   90.00
#
_symmetry.space_group_name_H-M   'P 1'
#
loop_
_entity.id
_entity.type
_entity.pdbx_description
1 polymer ?
#
loop_
_entity_poly.entity_id
_entity_poly.type
_entity_poly.pdbx_seq_one_letter_code
_entity_poly.pdbx_strand_id
1 'polypeptide(L)'
;MNISAELRELRSRLGDRPLTAFSAANLLRSRLTASEATWSPESLAGPATQLVHDPDLTAGLLAWSLISAAGPRSGWSSTWRALLIALRNHPSTDVRQLALELTTASED
;
A
#
# COMPACT_ATOMS: atom_id res chain seq x y z
N MET A 1 -12.03 4.09 -14.32
CA MET A 1 -11.81 3.10 -13.24
C MET A 1 -11.46 3.87 -11.98
N ASN A 2 -12.27 3.78 -10.92
CA ASN A 2 -12.06 4.54 -9.67
C ASN A 2 -11.45 3.61 -8.61
N ILE A 3 -10.12 3.60 -8.56
CA ILE A 3 -9.35 2.68 -7.71
C ILE A 3 -9.68 2.81 -6.22
N SER A 4 -10.01 4.02 -5.73
CA SER A 4 -10.43 4.20 -4.33
C SER A 4 -11.74 3.47 -4.02
N ALA A 5 -12.69 3.45 -4.96
CA ALA A 5 -13.95 2.73 -4.79
C ALA A 5 -13.72 1.21 -4.79
N GLU A 6 -12.92 0.71 -5.72
CA GLU A 6 -12.58 -0.71 -5.82
C GLU A 6 -11.83 -1.22 -4.57
N LEU A 7 -10.91 -0.44 -4.03
CA LEU A 7 -10.19 -0.77 -2.79
C LEU A 7 -11.13 -0.83 -1.58
N ARG A 8 -12.11 0.08 -1.49
CA ARG A 8 -13.11 0.06 -0.42
C ARG A 8 -13.97 -1.21 -0.51
N GLU A 9 -14.38 -1.60 -1.71
CA GLU A 9 -15.16 -2.81 -1.89
C GLU A 9 -14.34 -4.08 -1.59
N LEU A 10 -13.08 -4.13 -2.04
CA LEU A 10 -12.16 -5.22 -1.71
C LEU A 10 -12.04 -5.38 -0.19
N ARG A 11 -11.83 -4.29 0.55
CA ARG A 11 -11.77 -4.30 2.02
C ARG A 11 -13.04 -4.87 2.65
N SER A 12 -14.21 -4.44 2.18
CA SER A 12 -15.49 -4.94 2.70
C SER A 12 -15.66 -6.46 2.51
N ARG A 13 -15.10 -7.03 1.44
CA ARG A 13 -15.19 -8.48 1.17
C ARG A 13 -14.21 -9.29 2.03
N LEU A 14 -13.07 -8.71 2.39
CA LEU A 14 -12.05 -9.39 3.20
C LEU A 14 -12.53 -9.56 4.65
N GLY A 15 -13.09 -8.52 5.26
CA GLY A 15 -13.56 -8.55 6.65
C GLY A 15 -12.44 -8.92 7.64
N ASP A 16 -12.78 -9.57 8.76
CA ASP A 16 -11.85 -9.95 9.83
C ASP A 16 -11.04 -11.22 9.53
N ARG A 17 -10.57 -11.38 8.28
CA ARG A 17 -9.81 -12.55 7.82
C ARG A 17 -8.36 -12.17 7.50
N PRO A 18 -7.46 -12.13 8.50
CA PRO A 18 -6.13 -11.53 8.35
C PRO A 18 -5.28 -12.23 7.28
N LEU A 19 -5.30 -13.58 7.21
CA LEU A 19 -4.55 -14.32 6.20
C LEU A 19 -5.07 -14.09 4.77
N THR A 20 -6.39 -13.94 4.64
CA THR A 20 -7.02 -13.62 3.35
C THR A 20 -6.67 -12.20 2.93
N ALA A 21 -6.71 -11.24 3.87
CA ALA A 21 -6.30 -9.86 3.61
C ALA A 21 -4.83 -9.77 3.18
N PHE A 22 -3.93 -10.47 3.87
CA PHE A 22 -2.52 -10.52 3.51
C PHE A 22 -2.29 -11.14 2.13
N SER A 23 -2.99 -12.23 1.81
CA SER A 23 -2.91 -12.87 0.50
C SER A 23 -3.44 -11.95 -0.61
N ALA A 24 -4.53 -11.23 -0.37
CA ALA A 24 -5.09 -10.25 -1.31
C ALA A 24 -4.16 -9.06 -1.53
N ALA A 25 -3.52 -8.53 -0.48
CA ALA A 25 -2.53 -7.46 -0.59
C ALA A 25 -1.31 -7.89 -1.41
N ASN A 26 -0.80 -9.10 -1.21
CA ASN A 26 0.29 -9.65 -2.01
C ASN A 26 -0.12 -9.84 -3.48
N LEU A 27 -1.31 -10.37 -3.74
CA LEU A 27 -1.83 -10.51 -5.10
C LEU A 27 -1.97 -9.14 -5.79
N LEU A 28 -2.47 -8.13 -5.08
CA LEU A 28 -2.58 -6.76 -5.59
C LEU A 28 -1.20 -6.20 -5.93
N ARG A 29 -0.22 -6.32 -5.03
CA ARG A 29 1.18 -5.92 -5.29
C ARG A 29 1.72 -6.59 -6.54
N SER A 30 1.61 -7.92 -6.65
CA SER A 30 2.08 -8.68 -7.82
C SER A 30 1.42 -8.23 -9.11
N ARG A 31 0.10 -7.93 -9.08
CA ARG A 31 -0.62 -7.40 -10.24
C ARG A 31 -0.15 -6.01 -10.63
N LEU A 32 0.06 -5.12 -9.66
CA LEU A 32 0.56 -3.76 -9.92
C LEU A 32 1.95 -3.81 -10.58
N THR A 33 2.86 -4.62 -10.04
CA THR A 33 4.19 -4.84 -10.66
C THR A 33 4.08 -5.44 -12.05
N ALA A 34 3.19 -6.40 -12.27
CA ALA A 34 3.00 -7.01 -13.60
C ALA A 34 2.33 -6.07 -14.63
N SER A 35 1.73 -4.97 -14.19
CA SER A 35 0.93 -4.07 -15.03
C SER A 35 1.39 -2.61 -14.92
N GLU A 36 2.67 -2.36 -14.63
CA GLU A 36 3.24 -1.01 -14.42
C GLU A 36 2.94 -0.01 -15.54
N ALA A 37 2.79 -0.45 -16.79
CA ALA A 37 2.44 0.42 -17.92
C ALA A 37 1.01 0.99 -17.84
N THR A 38 0.14 0.43 -16.99
CA THR A 38 -1.29 0.75 -16.93
C THR A 38 -1.65 1.77 -15.83
N TRP A 39 -0.69 2.14 -14.99
CA TRP A 39 -0.88 3.07 -13.88
C TRP A 39 0.34 3.98 -13.68
N SER A 40 0.16 5.04 -12.90
CA SER A 40 1.25 5.93 -12.50
C SER A 40 1.26 6.08 -10.98
N PRO A 41 2.42 6.34 -10.35
CA PRO A 41 2.47 6.59 -8.90
C PRO A 41 1.49 7.70 -8.49
N GLU A 42 1.34 8.75 -9.28
CA GLU A 42 0.44 9.87 -8.98
C GLU A 42 -1.03 9.43 -8.88
N SER A 43 -1.47 8.45 -9.70
CA SER A 43 -2.84 7.95 -9.63
C SER A 43 -3.10 7.07 -8.40
N LEU A 44 -2.05 6.50 -7.79
CA LEU A 44 -2.13 5.65 -6.59
C LEU A 44 -1.94 6.42 -5.28
N ALA A 45 -1.40 7.64 -5.34
CA ALA A 45 -1.09 8.43 -4.14
C ALA A 45 -2.33 8.74 -3.29
N GLY A 46 -3.43 9.20 -3.90
CA GLY A 46 -4.69 9.48 -3.18
C GLY A 46 -5.25 8.26 -2.43
N PRO A 47 -5.44 7.11 -3.10
CA PRO A 47 -5.85 5.87 -2.46
C PRO A 47 -4.90 5.41 -1.34
N ALA A 48 -3.58 5.50 -1.54
CA ALA A 48 -2.60 5.12 -0.54
C ALA A 48 -2.69 6.01 0.71
N THR A 49 -2.87 7.33 0.54
CA THR A 49 -3.10 8.27 1.65
C THR A 49 -4.35 7.92 2.45
N GLN A 50 -5.46 7.58 1.78
CA GLN A 50 -6.68 7.19 2.49
C GLN A 50 -6.49 5.93 3.32
N LEU A 51 -5.78 4.93 2.78
CA LEU A 51 -5.59 3.64 3.44
C LEU A 51 -4.57 3.71 4.58
N VAL A 52 -3.50 4.49 4.46
CA VAL A 52 -2.44 4.54 5.49
C VAL A 52 -2.90 5.18 6.81
N HIS A 53 -3.93 6.04 6.74
CA HIS A 53 -4.49 6.72 7.91
C HIS A 53 -5.67 5.98 8.55
N ASP A 54 -6.10 4.86 7.95
CA ASP A 54 -7.13 4.01 8.53
C ASP A 54 -6.45 2.99 9.47
N PRO A 55 -6.86 2.88 10.75
CA PRO A 55 -6.21 1.99 11.72
C PRO A 55 -6.44 0.49 11.44
N ASP A 56 -7.36 0.15 10.54
CA ASP A 56 -7.71 -1.22 10.16
C ASP A 56 -6.52 -1.98 9.55
N LEU A 57 -6.37 -3.25 9.96
CA LEU A 57 -5.32 -4.13 9.43
C LEU A 57 -5.42 -4.28 7.92
N THR A 58 -6.63 -4.50 7.39
CA THR A 58 -6.80 -4.70 5.95
C THR A 58 -6.45 -3.44 5.17
N ALA A 59 -6.84 -2.27 5.67
CA ALA A 59 -6.45 -1.00 5.07
C ALA A 59 -4.93 -0.80 5.06
N GLY A 60 -4.25 -1.06 6.17
CA GLY A 60 -2.79 -0.99 6.25
C GLY A 60 -2.07 -1.96 5.31
N LEU A 61 -2.57 -3.20 5.16
CA LEU A 61 -2.02 -4.18 4.22
C LEU A 61 -2.21 -3.77 2.74
N LEU A 62 -3.37 -3.19 2.41
CA LEU A 62 -3.60 -2.64 1.07
C LEU A 62 -2.71 -1.41 0.83
N ALA A 63 -2.54 -0.51 1.81
CA ALA A 63 -1.61 0.62 1.73
C ALA A 63 -0.17 0.13 1.47
N TRP A 64 0.28 -0.88 2.22
CA TRP A 64 1.58 -1.53 2.02
C TRP A 64 1.76 -2.00 0.58
N SER A 65 0.74 -2.65 -0.01
CA SER A 65 0.81 -3.13 -1.39
C SER A 65 1.00 -2.00 -2.41
N LEU A 66 0.31 -0.87 -2.23
CA LEU A 66 0.42 0.31 -3.10
C LEU A 66 1.79 0.98 -2.95
N ILE A 67 2.24 1.21 -1.71
CA ILE A 67 3.52 1.85 -1.40
C ILE A 67 4.69 1.00 -1.91
N SER A 68 4.61 -0.32 -1.75
CA SER A 68 5.63 -1.26 -2.24
C SER A 68 5.80 -1.24 -3.76
N ALA A 69 4.72 -1.02 -4.51
CA ALA A 69 4.75 -0.98 -5.96
C ALA A 69 5.14 0.41 -6.48
N ALA A 70 4.52 1.46 -5.96
CA ALA A 70 4.66 2.81 -6.49
C ALA A 70 5.90 3.56 -5.94
N GLY A 71 6.34 3.25 -4.72
CA GLY A 71 7.50 3.87 -4.08
C GLY A 71 8.76 3.81 -4.95
N PRO A 72 9.26 2.61 -5.30
CA PRO A 72 10.42 2.46 -6.18
C PRO A 72 10.24 3.15 -7.54
N ARG A 73 9.06 3.01 -8.16
CA ARG A 73 8.76 3.59 -9.47
C ARG A 73 8.72 5.12 -9.49
N SER A 74 8.49 5.74 -8.33
CA SER A 74 8.54 7.18 -8.14
C SER A 74 9.94 7.71 -7.81
N GLY A 75 10.95 6.85 -7.73
CA GLY A 75 12.25 7.19 -7.15
C GLY A 75 12.14 7.57 -5.67
N TRP A 76 11.14 7.01 -4.98
CA TRP A 76 10.77 7.37 -3.61
C TRP A 76 10.51 8.86 -3.42
N SER A 77 9.65 9.48 -4.25
CA SER A 77 9.33 10.91 -4.07
C SER A 77 8.91 11.25 -2.62
N SER A 78 9.00 12.53 -2.23
CA SER A 78 8.68 12.97 -0.86
C SER A 78 7.31 12.48 -0.39
N THR A 79 6.31 12.48 -1.29
CA THR A 79 4.98 11.90 -1.04
C THR A 79 5.06 10.43 -0.62
N TRP A 80 5.78 9.59 -1.36
CA TRP A 80 5.87 8.16 -1.07
C TRP A 80 6.72 7.84 0.16
N ARG A 81 7.79 8.62 0.40
CA ARG A 81 8.55 8.54 1.66
C ARG A 81 7.68 8.89 2.86
N ALA A 82 6.87 9.94 2.78
CA ALA A 82 5.94 10.32 3.84
C ALA A 82 4.89 9.23 4.11
N LEU A 83 4.34 8.62 3.05
CA LEU A 83 3.41 7.49 3.18
C LEU A 83 4.07 6.27 3.84
N LEU A 84 5.30 5.94 3.48
CA LEU A 84 6.04 4.85 4.13
C LEU A 84 6.30 5.15 5.61
N ILE A 85 6.65 6.39 5.96
CA ILE A 85 6.81 6.83 7.35
C ILE A 85 5.49 6.68 8.12
N ALA A 86 4.36 7.09 7.54
CA ALA A 86 3.06 6.91 8.15
C ALA A 86 2.75 5.41 8.39
N LEU A 87 3.05 4.55 7.41
CA LEU A 87 2.84 3.11 7.52
C LEU A 87 3.74 2.45 8.58
N ARG A 88 4.99 2.92 8.74
CA ARG A 88 5.90 2.48 9.81
C ARG A 88 5.43 2.90 11.21
N ASN A 89 4.54 3.88 11.31
CA ASN A 89 3.90 4.32 12.55
C ASN A 89 2.46 3.81 12.71
N HIS A 90 2.02 2.88 11.85
CA HIS A 90 0.66 2.34 11.86
C HIS A 90 0.31 1.65 13.20
N PRO A 91 -0.94 1.70 13.69
CA PRO A 91 -1.31 1.07 14.97
C PRO A 91 -1.15 -0.46 15.00
N SER A 92 -1.41 -1.14 13.89
CA SER A 92 -1.15 -2.59 13.76
C SER A 92 0.35 -2.91 13.69
N THR A 93 0.83 -3.77 14.59
CA THR A 93 2.23 -4.24 14.65
C THR A 93 2.65 -4.98 13.37
N ASP A 94 1.77 -5.80 12.80
CA ASP A 94 2.06 -6.56 11.59
C ASP A 94 2.29 -5.64 10.39
N VAL A 95 1.50 -4.56 10.29
CA VAL A 95 1.65 -3.55 9.23
C VAL A 95 2.96 -2.77 9.40
N ARG A 96 3.32 -2.38 10.63
CA ARG A 96 4.62 -1.73 10.89
C ARG A 96 5.78 -2.63 10.50
N GLN A 97 5.72 -3.91 10.86
CA GLN A 97 6.77 -4.88 10.54
C GLN A 97 6.97 -4.99 9.02
N LEU A 98 5.89 -5.16 8.26
CA LEU A 98 5.95 -5.21 6.80
C LEU A 98 6.47 -3.90 6.18
N ALA A 99 6.15 -2.75 6.78
CA ALA A 99 6.63 -1.44 6.33
C ALA A 99 8.13 -1.23 6.62
N LEU A 100 8.67 -1.85 7.67
CA LEU A 100 10.09 -1.80 7.99
C LEU A 100 10.93 -2.65 7.03
N GLU A 101 10.34 -3.68 6.42
CA GLU A 101 10.99 -4.51 5.40
C GLU A 101 11.16 -3.79 4.05
N LEU A 102 10.43 -2.69 3.82
CA LEU A 102 10.58 -1.89 2.60
C LEU A 102 11.81 -0.99 2.70
N THR A 103 12.72 -1.14 1.74
CA THR A 103 13.89 -0.28 1.59
C THR A 103 13.62 0.86 0.61
N THR A 104 14.02 2.08 0.98
CA THR A 104 14.03 3.20 0.05
C THR A 104 15.30 3.16 -0.79
N ALA A 105 15.33 3.90 -1.91
CA ALA A 105 16.57 4.13 -2.63
C ALA A 105 17.61 4.71 -1.66
N SER A 106 18.86 4.27 -1.78
CA SER A 106 19.98 4.82 -1.02
C SER A 106 20.08 6.33 -1.26
N GLU A 107 20.41 7.07 -0.22
CA GLU A 107 20.82 8.46 -0.36
C GLU A 107 22.26 8.45 -0.89
N ASP A 108 22.48 9.05 -2.06
CA ASP A 108 23.81 9.27 -2.63
C ASP A 108 24.56 10.39 -1.89
#